data_AF-A0A7S0U2J4-F1
#
_entry.id   AF-A0A7S0U2J4-F1
#
_cell.length_a   1.000
_cell.length_b   1.000
_cell.length_c   1.000
_cell.angle_alpha   90.00
_cell.angle_beta   90.00
_cell.angle_gamma   90.00
#
_symmetry.space_group_name_H-M   'P 1'
#
loop_
_entity.id
_entity.type
_entity.pdbx_description
1 polymer ?
#
loop_
_entity_poly.entity_id
_entity_poly.type
_entity_poly.pdbx_seq_one_letter_code
_entity_poly.pdbx_strand_id
1 'polypeptide(L)'
;TLHNASDTLGDCVCDLGFEGGSDGAECSECVVGTYKNFTGVGGCSACPLNKTTLLPSSTNVGQCGCPPGSVGRLGAEGGCKLCAPGNYSSLVGASVCLVCPNGSSSLFFGAANNGSDCACLPGFTRFGSELCLVCPDDTYKDAPGDEACTPCPPRRTAPPGSVNGTESCLCVSGQEEDGQGGCVCSVGRYENLTQGGDIECVPCPPNSTTYGTNATDQSLCVCEEGTFGNYTGCFACPAGTFNNATNQSECTPCPVGSTSLPGASHGPSGCSCLVGYFRLGSVCTPCPLGTFKDDILAPNCSSCPLHSTTNFTAATNLSACVCSLGAYGPERGEECELCPIGSYSDVFGSQNCSQCGDFAPPSSPGFTTTVTTGATMIEQCVCEPGYQGGGGGGGTPAPIE
;
A
#
# COMPACT_ATOMS: atom_id res chain seq x y z
N THR A 1 -54.86 -67.28 -21.11
CA THR A 1 -55.42 -67.75 -22.40
C THR A 1 -56.08 -69.12 -22.25
N LEU A 2 -57.12 -69.42 -23.05
CA LEU A 2 -57.69 -70.78 -23.13
C LEU A 2 -56.71 -71.66 -23.92
N HIS A 3 -56.27 -72.78 -23.34
CA HIS A 3 -55.67 -73.85 -24.13
C HIS A 3 -56.75 -74.42 -25.06
N ASN A 4 -56.40 -74.70 -26.32
CA ASN A 4 -57.33 -75.26 -27.31
C ASN A 4 -58.06 -76.49 -26.72
N ALA A 5 -59.39 -76.36 -26.60
CA ALA A 5 -60.37 -77.32 -26.06
C ALA A 5 -60.67 -77.27 -24.54
N SER A 6 -60.91 -76.07 -23.96
CA SER A 6 -61.45 -75.96 -22.60
C SER A 6 -62.82 -75.25 -22.55
N ASP A 7 -63.75 -75.89 -21.81
CA ASP A 7 -65.13 -75.45 -21.60
C ASP A 7 -65.40 -75.07 -20.11
N THR A 8 -64.37 -74.94 -19.26
CA THR A 8 -64.52 -74.58 -17.84
C THR A 8 -63.62 -73.43 -17.39
N LEU A 9 -64.13 -72.56 -16.50
CA LEU A 9 -63.41 -71.36 -16.01
C LEU A 9 -62.08 -71.71 -15.29
N GLY A 10 -61.94 -72.92 -14.75
CA GLY A 10 -60.76 -73.40 -14.02
C GLY A 10 -59.55 -73.79 -14.89
N ASP A 11 -59.70 -73.84 -16.22
CA ASP A 11 -58.59 -74.11 -17.15
C ASP A 11 -57.95 -72.82 -17.69
N CYS A 12 -58.43 -71.66 -17.24
CA CYS A 12 -57.85 -70.36 -17.57
C CYS A 12 -56.45 -70.25 -16.92
N VAL A 13 -55.41 -70.25 -17.74
CA VAL A 13 -54.04 -69.99 -17.29
C VAL A 13 -53.63 -68.54 -17.53
N CYS A 14 -52.86 -67.98 -16.61
CA CYS A 14 -52.31 -66.65 -16.76
C CYS A 14 -51.12 -66.66 -17.73
N ASP A 15 -51.09 -65.65 -18.60
CA ASP A 15 -50.03 -65.46 -19.58
C ASP A 15 -48.73 -64.98 -18.89
N LEU A 16 -47.64 -64.90 -19.66
CA LEU A 16 -46.35 -64.40 -19.16
C LEU A 16 -46.53 -63.02 -18.50
N GLY A 17 -45.87 -62.80 -17.37
CA GLY A 17 -46.00 -61.54 -16.64
C GLY A 17 -47.28 -61.38 -15.82
N PHE A 18 -48.16 -62.38 -15.73
CA PHE A 18 -49.36 -62.33 -14.90
C PHE A 18 -49.43 -63.50 -13.90
N GLU A 19 -49.64 -63.21 -12.63
CA GLU A 19 -49.90 -64.21 -11.59
C GLU A 19 -51.39 -64.46 -11.37
N GLY A 20 -51.72 -65.67 -10.93
CA GLY A 20 -53.09 -66.07 -10.65
C GLY A 20 -53.14 -67.48 -10.07
N GLY A 21 -54.16 -67.72 -9.24
CA GLY A 21 -54.42 -69.01 -8.59
C GLY A 21 -55.10 -70.03 -9.51
N SER A 22 -55.33 -71.23 -9.00
CA SER A 22 -55.99 -72.34 -9.70
C SER A 22 -57.48 -72.11 -9.99
N ASP A 23 -58.04 -71.02 -9.46
CA ASP A 23 -59.49 -70.78 -9.44
C ASP A 23 -59.97 -69.99 -10.69
N GLY A 24 -59.05 -69.68 -11.61
CA GLY A 24 -59.35 -69.23 -12.98
C GLY A 24 -60.00 -67.86 -13.15
N ALA A 25 -60.22 -67.08 -12.08
CA ALA A 25 -61.06 -65.90 -12.17
C ALA A 25 -60.33 -64.58 -12.47
N GLU A 26 -59.13 -64.32 -11.95
CA GLU A 26 -58.43 -63.05 -12.20
C GLU A 26 -56.90 -63.25 -12.24
N CYS A 27 -56.29 -62.80 -13.34
CA CYS A 27 -54.85 -62.74 -13.50
C CYS A 27 -54.37 -61.32 -13.22
N SER A 28 -53.57 -61.13 -12.17
CA SER A 28 -52.96 -59.85 -11.84
C SER A 28 -51.58 -59.74 -12.46
N GLU A 29 -51.22 -58.54 -12.94
CA GLU A 29 -49.88 -58.30 -13.47
C GLU A 29 -48.81 -58.49 -12.39
N CYS A 30 -47.65 -59.02 -12.78
CA CYS A 30 -46.48 -59.06 -11.94
C CYS A 30 -46.07 -57.63 -11.58
N VAL A 31 -46.04 -57.33 -10.29
CA VAL A 31 -45.61 -56.02 -9.81
C VAL A 31 -44.13 -55.76 -10.09
N VAL A 32 -43.73 -54.49 -10.08
CA VAL A 32 -42.34 -54.09 -10.25
C VAL A 32 -41.41 -54.84 -9.29
N GLY A 33 -40.31 -55.37 -9.83
CA GLY A 33 -39.35 -56.19 -9.07
C GLY A 33 -39.61 -57.69 -9.17
N THR A 34 -40.67 -58.10 -9.88
CA THR A 34 -41.00 -59.50 -10.12
C THR A 34 -41.23 -59.78 -11.60
N TYR A 35 -41.06 -61.03 -12.04
CA TYR A 35 -41.28 -61.47 -13.42
C TYR A 35 -41.87 -62.87 -13.46
N LYS A 36 -42.55 -63.21 -14.56
CA LYS A 36 -43.03 -64.57 -14.82
C LYS A 36 -42.78 -64.97 -16.26
N ASN A 37 -41.94 -66.00 -16.44
CA ASN A 37 -41.42 -66.45 -17.74
C ASN A 37 -42.05 -67.74 -18.26
N PHE A 38 -43.13 -68.21 -17.63
CA PHE A 38 -43.91 -69.36 -18.09
C PHE A 38 -45.41 -69.05 -18.04
N THR A 39 -46.18 -69.61 -18.97
CA THR A 39 -47.64 -69.57 -18.95
C THR A 39 -48.16 -70.67 -18.03
N GLY A 40 -49.13 -70.38 -17.17
CA GLY A 40 -49.63 -71.37 -16.20
C GLY A 40 -50.10 -70.78 -14.86
N VAL A 41 -50.55 -71.65 -13.97
CA VAL A 41 -50.90 -71.32 -12.58
C VAL A 41 -49.62 -71.12 -11.77
N GLY A 42 -49.49 -69.99 -11.06
CA GLY A 42 -48.27 -69.68 -10.30
C GLY A 42 -47.99 -68.18 -10.16
N GLY A 43 -47.30 -67.83 -9.08
CA GLY A 43 -46.92 -66.45 -8.72
C GLY A 43 -45.69 -65.92 -9.48
N CYS A 44 -45.47 -64.61 -9.39
CA CYS A 44 -44.31 -63.96 -9.99
C CYS A 44 -43.02 -64.25 -9.19
N SER A 45 -41.92 -64.46 -9.91
CA SER A 45 -40.58 -64.65 -9.32
C SER A 45 -39.92 -63.31 -9.04
N ALA A 46 -39.32 -63.14 -7.86
CA ALA A 46 -38.55 -61.93 -7.56
C ALA A 46 -37.28 -61.84 -8.42
N CYS A 47 -36.90 -60.62 -8.81
CA CYS A 47 -35.63 -60.38 -9.48
C CYS A 47 -34.43 -60.70 -8.55
N PRO A 48 -33.41 -61.41 -9.04
CA PRO A 48 -32.24 -61.79 -8.23
C PRO A 48 -31.26 -60.61 -8.01
N LEU A 49 -30.41 -60.72 -6.98
CA LEU A 49 -29.29 -59.79 -6.70
C LEU A 49 -29.69 -58.30 -6.54
N ASN A 50 -30.80 -58.02 -5.85
CA ASN A 50 -31.34 -56.66 -5.62
C ASN A 50 -31.62 -55.86 -6.90
N LYS A 51 -32.03 -56.55 -7.97
CA LYS A 51 -32.49 -55.96 -9.23
C LYS A 51 -34.00 -55.71 -9.20
N THR A 52 -34.47 -54.86 -10.11
CA THR A 52 -35.89 -54.54 -10.30
C THR A 52 -36.26 -54.53 -11.79
N THR A 53 -37.55 -54.58 -12.09
CA THR A 53 -38.08 -54.38 -13.45
C THR A 53 -38.46 -52.91 -13.65
N LEU A 54 -38.47 -52.43 -14.89
CA LEU A 54 -38.85 -51.04 -15.20
C LEU A 54 -40.37 -50.82 -15.13
N LEU A 55 -41.14 -51.82 -15.53
CA LEU A 55 -42.60 -51.81 -15.60
C LEU A 55 -43.17 -53.08 -14.97
N PRO A 56 -44.46 -53.08 -14.58
CA PRO A 56 -45.18 -54.30 -14.25
C PRO A 56 -45.32 -55.23 -15.46
N SER A 57 -45.82 -56.44 -15.24
CA SER A 57 -46.01 -57.48 -16.24
C SER A 57 -44.71 -57.98 -16.92
N SER A 58 -43.59 -58.00 -16.19
CA SER A 58 -42.31 -58.49 -16.71
C SER A 58 -42.36 -59.97 -17.06
N THR A 59 -41.92 -60.32 -18.27
CA THR A 59 -42.06 -61.66 -18.86
C THR A 59 -40.77 -62.47 -18.83
N ASN A 60 -39.61 -61.88 -18.48
CA ASN A 60 -38.38 -62.65 -18.31
C ASN A 60 -37.37 -62.02 -17.31
N VAL A 61 -36.40 -62.83 -16.87
CA VAL A 61 -35.34 -62.40 -15.93
C VAL A 61 -34.35 -61.39 -16.54
N GLY A 62 -34.18 -61.38 -17.86
CA GLY A 62 -33.38 -60.40 -18.61
C GLY A 62 -33.93 -58.98 -18.53
N GLN A 63 -35.21 -58.81 -18.15
CA GLN A 63 -35.83 -57.51 -17.86
C GLN A 63 -35.55 -57.01 -16.43
N CYS A 64 -34.87 -57.81 -15.60
CA CYS A 64 -34.35 -57.37 -14.31
C CYS A 64 -33.06 -56.56 -14.50
N GLY A 65 -33.12 -55.28 -14.13
CA GLY A 65 -32.01 -54.34 -14.15
C GLY A 65 -31.75 -53.74 -12.77
N CYS A 66 -30.64 -53.01 -12.62
CA CYS A 66 -30.34 -52.35 -11.36
C CYS A 66 -31.30 -51.18 -11.10
N PRO A 67 -31.81 -51.01 -9.87
CA PRO A 67 -32.70 -49.89 -9.56
C PRO A 67 -31.97 -48.54 -9.73
N PRO A 68 -32.71 -47.43 -9.89
CA PRO A 68 -32.16 -46.09 -9.89
C PRO A 68 -31.23 -45.87 -8.68
N GLY A 69 -30.15 -45.11 -8.88
CA GLY A 69 -29.05 -44.98 -7.92
C GLY A 69 -27.97 -46.03 -8.04
N SER A 70 -28.16 -47.06 -8.86
CA SER A 70 -27.18 -48.13 -9.03
C SER A 70 -26.99 -48.53 -10.48
N VAL A 71 -25.83 -49.14 -10.74
CA VAL A 71 -25.44 -49.60 -12.07
C VAL A 71 -24.97 -51.04 -12.03
N GLY A 72 -25.16 -51.75 -13.14
CA GLY A 72 -24.77 -53.15 -13.26
C GLY A 72 -25.25 -53.77 -14.57
N ARG A 73 -24.89 -55.03 -14.79
CA ARG A 73 -25.32 -55.78 -15.99
C ARG A 73 -26.79 -56.19 -15.87
N LEU A 74 -27.49 -56.20 -17.01
CA LEU A 74 -28.86 -56.71 -17.11
C LEU A 74 -28.90 -58.24 -16.98
N GLY A 75 -30.00 -58.78 -16.46
CA GLY A 75 -30.21 -60.23 -16.32
C GLY A 75 -29.83 -60.80 -14.95
N ALA A 76 -29.69 -62.12 -14.86
CA ALA A 76 -29.57 -62.85 -13.60
C ALA A 76 -28.18 -62.77 -12.93
N GLU A 77 -27.15 -62.35 -13.67
CA GLU A 77 -25.75 -62.41 -13.22
C GLU A 77 -25.18 -61.01 -12.89
N GLY A 78 -24.42 -60.93 -11.78
CA GLY A 78 -23.76 -59.71 -11.31
C GLY A 78 -24.66 -58.77 -10.50
N GLY A 79 -24.19 -58.34 -9.32
CA GLY A 79 -24.94 -57.44 -8.43
C GLY A 79 -24.90 -55.96 -8.85
N CYS A 80 -25.76 -55.16 -8.22
CA CYS A 80 -25.83 -53.71 -8.45
C CYS A 80 -24.84 -52.95 -7.58
N LYS A 81 -24.10 -52.02 -8.18
CA LYS A 81 -23.19 -51.12 -7.47
C LYS A 81 -23.81 -49.72 -7.38
N LEU A 82 -23.89 -49.18 -6.17
CA LEU A 82 -24.38 -47.82 -5.96
C LEU A 82 -23.46 -46.79 -6.63
N CYS A 83 -24.05 -45.75 -7.18
CA CYS A 83 -23.32 -44.58 -7.63
C CYS A 83 -22.70 -43.87 -6.42
N ALA A 84 -21.41 -43.54 -6.52
CA ALA A 84 -20.69 -42.79 -5.51
C ALA A 84 -21.16 -41.31 -5.49
N PRO A 85 -20.93 -40.59 -4.38
CA PRO A 85 -21.15 -39.14 -4.32
C PRO A 85 -20.53 -38.41 -5.52
N GLY A 86 -21.25 -37.41 -6.02
CA GLY A 86 -20.93 -36.71 -7.27
C GLY A 86 -21.55 -37.32 -8.53
N ASN A 87 -22.11 -38.54 -8.44
CA ASN A 87 -22.78 -39.21 -9.56
C ASN A 87 -24.20 -39.70 -9.19
N TYR A 88 -25.04 -39.86 -10.21
CA TYR A 88 -26.42 -40.36 -10.09
C TYR A 88 -26.80 -41.32 -11.22
N SER A 89 -27.91 -42.04 -11.06
CA SER A 89 -28.48 -42.91 -12.10
C SER A 89 -30.01 -42.89 -11.98
N SER A 90 -30.70 -42.33 -12.97
CA SER A 90 -32.16 -42.17 -12.93
C SER A 90 -32.96 -43.29 -13.62
N LEU A 91 -32.27 -44.20 -14.31
CA LEU A 91 -32.91 -45.24 -15.12
C LEU A 91 -32.65 -46.63 -14.55
N VAL A 92 -33.70 -47.47 -14.56
CA VAL A 92 -33.58 -48.90 -14.23
C VAL A 92 -32.69 -49.58 -15.28
N GLY A 93 -31.70 -50.34 -14.83
CA GLY A 93 -30.78 -51.07 -15.71
C GLY A 93 -29.65 -50.23 -16.29
N ALA A 94 -29.39 -49.04 -15.75
CA ALA A 94 -28.27 -48.20 -16.16
C ALA A 94 -26.91 -48.94 -16.04
N SER A 95 -26.06 -48.71 -17.02
CA SER A 95 -24.71 -49.31 -17.09
C SER A 95 -23.60 -48.39 -16.59
N VAL A 96 -23.88 -47.08 -16.50
CA VAL A 96 -22.93 -46.03 -16.08
C VAL A 96 -23.64 -45.02 -15.18
N CYS A 97 -22.95 -44.57 -14.13
CA CYS A 97 -23.41 -43.46 -13.31
C CYS A 97 -23.10 -42.15 -14.02
N LEU A 98 -24.11 -41.30 -14.17
CA LEU A 98 -23.99 -39.97 -14.75
C LEU A 98 -23.37 -39.02 -13.72
N VAL A 99 -22.48 -38.14 -14.16
CA VAL A 99 -21.87 -37.12 -13.30
C VAL A 99 -22.86 -35.99 -13.07
N CYS A 100 -22.90 -35.45 -11.86
CA CYS A 100 -23.66 -34.24 -11.56
C CYS A 100 -23.16 -33.04 -12.41
N PRO A 101 -24.04 -32.09 -12.78
CA PRO A 101 -23.67 -30.88 -13.51
C PRO A 101 -22.59 -30.04 -12.78
N ASN A 102 -21.87 -29.18 -13.52
CA ASN A 102 -20.83 -28.32 -12.96
C ASN A 102 -21.32 -27.51 -11.74
N GLY A 103 -20.51 -27.49 -10.68
CA GLY A 103 -20.85 -26.80 -9.43
C GLY A 103 -21.84 -27.54 -8.54
N SER A 104 -22.21 -28.78 -8.86
CA SER A 104 -23.14 -29.62 -8.07
C SER A 104 -22.59 -31.02 -7.79
N SER A 105 -23.10 -31.67 -6.74
CA SER A 105 -22.73 -33.03 -6.35
C SER A 105 -23.85 -33.73 -5.60
N SER A 106 -23.99 -35.04 -5.79
CA SER A 106 -24.80 -35.88 -4.90
C SER A 106 -24.03 -36.13 -3.60
N LEU A 107 -24.65 -35.84 -2.46
CA LEU A 107 -23.98 -35.90 -1.15
C LEU A 107 -24.01 -37.30 -0.50
N PHE A 108 -24.67 -38.26 -1.14
CA PHE A 108 -24.89 -39.61 -0.63
C PHE A 108 -24.74 -40.66 -1.74
N PHE A 109 -24.52 -41.92 -1.34
CA PHE A 109 -24.46 -43.04 -2.28
C PHE A 109 -25.85 -43.39 -2.79
N GLY A 110 -25.95 -43.68 -4.08
CA GLY A 110 -27.21 -44.16 -4.65
C GLY A 110 -28.18 -43.07 -5.13
N ALA A 111 -27.68 -41.89 -5.51
CA ALA A 111 -28.51 -40.83 -6.07
C ALA A 111 -29.29 -41.31 -7.31
N ALA A 112 -30.61 -41.24 -7.22
CA ALA A 112 -31.56 -41.94 -8.07
C ALA A 112 -32.45 -40.98 -8.87
N ASN A 113 -32.53 -39.72 -8.46
CA ASN A 113 -33.41 -38.75 -9.10
C ASN A 113 -32.65 -37.98 -10.17
N ASN A 114 -33.31 -37.70 -11.30
CA ASN A 114 -32.75 -37.14 -12.54
C ASN A 114 -32.08 -35.76 -12.34
N GLY A 115 -30.87 -35.74 -11.77
CA GLY A 115 -30.13 -34.52 -11.42
C GLY A 115 -30.64 -33.78 -10.18
N SER A 116 -31.86 -34.04 -9.67
CA SER A 116 -32.38 -33.34 -8.48
C SER A 116 -31.71 -33.76 -7.17
N ASP A 117 -31.03 -34.91 -7.15
CA ASP A 117 -30.17 -35.31 -6.03
C ASP A 117 -28.80 -34.62 -6.06
N CYS A 118 -28.50 -33.87 -7.13
CA CYS A 118 -27.29 -33.06 -7.22
C CYS A 118 -27.57 -31.69 -6.59
N ALA A 119 -27.03 -31.46 -5.39
CA ALA A 119 -27.10 -30.18 -4.71
C ALA A 119 -25.91 -29.30 -5.12
N CYS A 120 -26.09 -27.98 -5.16
CA CYS A 120 -24.96 -27.09 -5.41
C CYS A 120 -23.91 -27.18 -4.30
N LEU A 121 -22.64 -27.18 -4.67
CA LEU A 121 -21.51 -27.20 -3.73
C LEU A 121 -21.36 -25.85 -3.01
N PRO A 122 -20.60 -25.78 -1.90
CA PRO A 122 -20.20 -24.52 -1.29
C PRO A 122 -19.65 -23.54 -2.34
N GLY A 123 -20.03 -22.27 -2.23
CA GLY A 123 -19.71 -21.23 -3.21
C GLY A 123 -20.59 -21.23 -4.48
N PHE A 124 -21.59 -22.11 -4.58
CA PHE A 124 -22.52 -22.16 -5.71
C PHE A 124 -24.00 -22.10 -5.28
N THR A 125 -24.84 -21.39 -6.03
CA THR A 125 -26.29 -21.31 -5.82
C THR A 125 -27.07 -21.79 -7.03
N ARG A 126 -28.31 -22.25 -6.81
CA ARG A 126 -29.14 -22.82 -7.85
C ARG A 126 -29.79 -21.72 -8.68
N PHE A 127 -29.61 -21.80 -9.99
CA PHE A 127 -30.25 -20.94 -10.97
C PHE A 127 -31.07 -21.79 -11.95
N GLY A 128 -32.39 -21.67 -11.89
CA GLY A 128 -33.31 -22.52 -12.67
C GLY A 128 -33.30 -23.98 -12.19
N SER A 129 -33.56 -24.93 -13.10
CA SER A 129 -33.81 -26.33 -12.74
C SER A 129 -32.58 -27.24 -12.75
N GLU A 130 -31.41 -26.84 -13.26
CA GLU A 130 -30.25 -27.76 -13.38
C GLU A 130 -28.86 -27.10 -13.26
N LEU A 131 -28.78 -25.77 -13.08
CA LEU A 131 -27.51 -25.05 -13.10
C LEU A 131 -27.13 -24.51 -11.73
N CYS A 132 -25.88 -24.77 -11.33
CA CYS A 132 -25.25 -24.17 -10.16
C CYS A 132 -24.29 -23.08 -10.62
N LEU A 133 -24.57 -21.84 -10.25
CA LEU A 133 -23.74 -20.68 -10.56
C LEU A 133 -22.92 -20.27 -9.35
N VAL A 134 -21.72 -19.75 -9.59
CA VAL A 134 -20.85 -19.21 -8.54
C VAL A 134 -21.60 -18.10 -7.79
N CYS A 135 -21.50 -18.09 -6.47
CA CYS A 135 -22.03 -17.01 -5.65
C CYS A 135 -21.45 -15.67 -6.12
N PRO A 136 -22.28 -14.64 -6.35
CA PRO A 136 -21.80 -13.31 -6.74
C PRO A 136 -20.97 -12.67 -5.61
N ASP A 137 -20.28 -11.57 -5.94
CA ASP A 137 -19.60 -10.73 -4.95
C ASP A 137 -20.52 -10.37 -3.77
N ASP A 138 -19.92 -10.08 -2.61
CA ASP A 138 -20.60 -9.74 -1.36
C ASP A 138 -21.46 -10.85 -0.76
N THR A 139 -21.36 -12.08 -1.28
CA THR A 139 -22.09 -13.25 -0.77
C THR A 139 -21.18 -14.46 -0.58
N TYR A 140 -21.59 -15.38 0.30
CA TYR A 140 -20.87 -16.62 0.58
C TYR A 140 -21.84 -17.80 0.72
N LYS A 141 -21.29 -19.02 0.62
CA LYS A 141 -22.03 -20.25 0.94
C LYS A 141 -21.08 -21.35 1.39
N ASP A 142 -21.22 -21.77 2.64
CA ASP A 142 -20.36 -22.73 3.34
C ASP A 142 -20.91 -24.15 3.42
N ALA A 143 -22.21 -24.32 3.17
CA ALA A 143 -22.86 -25.62 3.11
C ALA A 143 -23.33 -25.97 1.67
N PRO A 144 -23.25 -27.25 1.27
CA PRO A 144 -23.88 -27.69 0.04
C PRO A 144 -25.41 -27.60 0.15
N GLY A 145 -26.09 -27.30 -0.95
CA GLY A 145 -27.53 -27.14 -1.02
C GLY A 145 -27.95 -26.29 -2.20
N ASP A 146 -29.25 -26.10 -2.41
CA ASP A 146 -29.77 -25.29 -3.53
C ASP A 146 -30.13 -23.85 -3.13
N GLU A 147 -29.98 -23.54 -1.85
CA GLU A 147 -30.33 -22.24 -1.28
C GLU A 147 -29.50 -21.08 -1.90
N ALA A 148 -30.08 -19.89 -1.82
CA ALA A 148 -29.41 -18.65 -2.20
C ALA A 148 -28.14 -18.44 -1.36
N CYS A 149 -27.15 -17.74 -1.93
CA CYS A 149 -25.95 -17.37 -1.18
C CYS A 149 -26.32 -16.39 -0.05
N THR A 150 -25.63 -16.52 1.08
CA THR A 150 -25.84 -15.66 2.24
C THR A 150 -25.10 -14.34 2.02
N PRO A 151 -25.75 -13.17 2.16
CA PRO A 151 -25.07 -11.89 2.05
C PRO A 151 -24.10 -11.69 3.22
N CYS A 152 -22.99 -11.02 2.95
CA CYS A 152 -22.08 -10.60 4.00
C CYS A 152 -22.74 -9.59 4.94
N PRO A 153 -22.30 -9.52 6.22
CA PRO A 153 -22.72 -8.45 7.13
C PRO A 153 -22.39 -7.06 6.57
N PRO A 154 -23.06 -5.99 7.06
CA PRO A 154 -22.78 -4.62 6.63
C PRO A 154 -21.29 -4.29 6.68
N ARG A 155 -20.81 -3.57 5.65
CA ARG A 155 -19.40 -3.14 5.46
C ARG A 155 -18.38 -4.27 5.24
N ARG A 156 -18.84 -5.50 5.01
CA ARG A 156 -17.96 -6.60 4.63
C ARG A 156 -18.29 -7.07 3.22
N THR A 157 -17.24 -7.42 2.47
CA THR A 157 -17.31 -7.94 1.12
C THR A 157 -16.63 -9.30 1.07
N ALA A 158 -17.08 -10.15 0.15
CA ALA A 158 -16.49 -11.44 -0.12
C ALA A 158 -16.32 -11.62 -1.63
N PRO A 159 -15.20 -12.19 -2.10
CA PRO A 159 -15.00 -12.46 -3.52
C PRO A 159 -16.00 -13.54 -4.01
N PRO A 160 -16.23 -13.63 -5.33
CA PRO A 160 -17.16 -14.61 -5.90
C PRO A 160 -16.78 -16.04 -5.52
N GLY A 161 -17.79 -16.85 -5.18
CA GLY A 161 -17.59 -18.26 -4.83
C GLY A 161 -17.00 -18.50 -3.44
N SER A 162 -17.15 -17.54 -2.53
CA SER A 162 -16.69 -17.67 -1.13
C SER A 162 -17.34 -18.82 -0.37
N VAL A 163 -16.53 -19.62 0.34
CA VAL A 163 -16.94 -20.89 0.97
C VAL A 163 -16.75 -20.96 2.49
N ASN A 164 -15.97 -20.07 3.10
CA ASN A 164 -15.66 -20.14 4.55
C ASN A 164 -16.61 -19.27 5.37
N GLY A 165 -17.91 -19.36 5.11
CA GLY A 165 -18.90 -18.66 5.93
C GLY A 165 -18.67 -17.15 6.03
N THR A 166 -18.93 -16.61 7.22
CA THR A 166 -18.64 -15.21 7.58
C THR A 166 -17.15 -14.87 7.60
N GLU A 167 -16.24 -15.85 7.70
CA GLU A 167 -14.79 -15.60 7.65
C GLU A 167 -14.32 -15.20 6.25
N SER A 168 -15.13 -15.47 5.22
CA SER A 168 -14.86 -14.97 3.86
C SER A 168 -15.22 -13.49 3.69
N CYS A 169 -16.01 -12.93 4.62
CA CYS A 169 -16.46 -11.54 4.60
C CYS A 169 -15.44 -10.64 5.28
N LEU A 170 -14.58 -10.00 4.49
CA LEU A 170 -13.54 -9.08 4.95
C LEU A 170 -14.03 -7.63 4.86
N CYS A 171 -13.44 -6.73 5.65
CA CYS A 171 -13.78 -5.32 5.55
C CYS A 171 -13.54 -4.78 4.14
N VAL A 172 -14.42 -3.88 3.68
CA VAL A 172 -14.26 -3.23 2.38
C VAL A 172 -12.96 -2.41 2.32
N SER A 173 -12.51 -2.09 1.11
CA SER A 173 -11.25 -1.37 0.92
C SER A 173 -11.23 -0.02 1.65
N GLY A 174 -10.14 0.25 2.39
CA GLY A 174 -10.00 1.45 3.21
C GLY A 174 -10.61 1.35 4.62
N GLN A 175 -10.99 0.13 5.05
CA GLN A 175 -11.40 -0.18 6.40
C GLN A 175 -10.50 -1.25 7.04
N GLU A 176 -10.45 -1.24 8.37
CA GLU A 176 -9.71 -2.18 9.21
C GLU A 176 -10.60 -2.71 10.33
N GLU A 177 -10.26 -3.88 10.88
CA GLU A 177 -10.99 -4.46 12.02
C GLU A 177 -10.62 -3.76 13.33
N ASP A 178 -11.62 -3.37 14.12
CA ASP A 178 -11.45 -2.69 15.43
C ASP A 178 -11.06 -3.63 16.59
N GLY A 179 -10.76 -4.91 16.30
CA GLY A 179 -10.49 -5.95 17.29
C GLY A 179 -11.72 -6.48 18.04
N GLN A 180 -12.90 -5.89 17.83
CA GLN A 180 -14.22 -6.37 18.27
C GLN A 180 -15.05 -6.95 17.12
N GLY A 181 -14.47 -7.04 15.92
CA GLY A 181 -15.11 -7.58 14.72
C GLY A 181 -15.90 -6.53 13.93
N GLY A 182 -15.82 -5.24 14.30
CA GLY A 182 -16.35 -4.13 13.52
C GLY A 182 -15.36 -3.65 12.45
N CYS A 183 -15.87 -3.21 11.30
CA CYS A 183 -15.06 -2.56 10.28
C CYS A 183 -15.12 -1.04 10.44
N VAL A 184 -13.97 -0.41 10.68
CA VAL A 184 -13.82 1.03 10.89
C VAL A 184 -12.96 1.64 9.80
N CYS A 185 -13.14 2.91 9.47
CA CYS A 185 -12.28 3.58 8.48
C CYS A 185 -10.82 3.60 8.96
N SER A 186 -9.90 3.21 8.08
CA SER A 186 -8.45 3.28 8.34
C SER A 186 -7.98 4.72 8.57
N VAL A 187 -6.76 4.86 9.11
CA VAL A 187 -6.11 6.17 9.25
C VAL A 187 -6.08 6.91 7.90
N GLY A 188 -6.40 8.22 7.93
CA GLY A 188 -6.46 9.07 6.73
C GLY A 188 -7.78 8.98 5.96
N ARG A 189 -8.80 8.30 6.50
CA ARG A 189 -10.16 8.24 5.96
C ARG A 189 -11.19 8.55 7.03
N TYR A 190 -12.33 9.12 6.63
CA TYR A 190 -13.45 9.42 7.51
C TYR A 190 -14.78 8.88 6.97
N GLU A 191 -15.73 8.67 7.87
CA GLU A 191 -17.07 8.20 7.57
C GLU A 191 -17.90 9.28 6.88
N ASN A 192 -18.52 8.91 5.77
CA ASN A 192 -19.52 9.73 5.11
C ASN A 192 -20.82 8.93 5.00
N LEU A 193 -21.87 9.42 5.65
CA LEU A 193 -23.22 8.85 5.53
C LEU A 193 -23.79 9.25 4.17
N THR A 194 -23.92 8.26 3.29
CA THR A 194 -24.58 8.45 2.00
C THR A 194 -26.10 8.62 2.21
N GLN A 195 -26.78 9.19 1.21
CA GLN A 195 -28.25 9.37 1.26
C GLN A 195 -29.02 8.04 1.40
N GLY A 196 -28.38 6.90 1.16
CA GLY A 196 -28.93 5.55 1.34
C GLY A 196 -28.80 4.99 2.77
N GLY A 197 -28.12 5.69 3.68
CA GLY A 197 -27.84 5.20 5.04
C GLY A 197 -26.59 4.30 5.15
N ASP A 198 -25.94 4.00 4.02
CA ASP A 198 -24.65 3.33 4.00
C ASP A 198 -23.53 4.31 4.33
N ILE A 199 -22.49 3.82 5.01
CA ILE A 199 -21.35 4.65 5.38
C ILE A 199 -20.12 4.23 4.57
N GLU A 200 -19.62 5.21 3.83
CA GLU A 200 -18.47 5.13 2.93
C GLU A 200 -17.24 5.75 3.61
N CYS A 201 -16.07 5.16 3.44
CA CYS A 201 -14.82 5.70 3.98
C CYS A 201 -14.11 6.57 2.95
N VAL A 202 -14.33 7.88 3.06
CA VAL A 202 -13.80 8.88 2.13
C VAL A 202 -12.38 9.28 2.57
N PRO A 203 -11.40 9.38 1.65
CA PRO A 203 -10.08 9.87 2.00
C PRO A 203 -10.12 11.32 2.49
N CYS A 204 -9.28 11.63 3.47
CA CYS A 204 -9.02 13.00 3.86
C CYS A 204 -8.43 13.82 2.69
N PRO A 205 -8.55 15.16 2.70
CA PRO A 205 -7.94 16.02 1.70
C PRO A 205 -6.42 15.80 1.54
N PRO A 206 -5.81 16.22 0.41
CA PRO A 206 -4.37 16.12 0.23
C PRO A 206 -3.56 16.71 1.39
N ASN A 207 -2.46 16.05 1.75
CA ASN A 207 -1.58 16.40 2.88
C ASN A 207 -2.26 16.40 4.26
N SER A 208 -3.32 15.61 4.43
CA SER A 208 -4.01 15.46 5.71
C SER A 208 -4.25 13.99 6.03
N THR A 209 -4.33 13.71 7.32
CA THR A 209 -4.51 12.37 7.89
C THR A 209 -5.45 12.44 9.09
N THR A 210 -5.72 11.33 9.77
CA THR A 210 -6.49 11.30 11.03
C THR A 210 -5.56 10.90 12.18
N TYR A 211 -5.92 11.23 13.43
CA TYR A 211 -5.11 10.80 14.60
C TYR A 211 -5.10 9.29 14.82
N GLY A 212 -6.10 8.59 14.29
CA GLY A 212 -6.28 7.16 14.42
C GLY A 212 -7.35 6.66 13.46
N THR A 213 -7.74 5.42 13.64
CA THR A 213 -8.86 4.82 12.90
C THR A 213 -10.20 5.41 13.37
N ASN A 214 -11.27 5.09 12.64
CA ASN A 214 -12.65 5.41 13.00
C ASN A 214 -12.97 6.92 13.09
N ALA A 215 -12.46 7.71 12.15
CA ALA A 215 -12.89 9.10 12.04
C ALA A 215 -14.34 9.16 11.54
N THR A 216 -15.24 9.70 12.35
CA THR A 216 -16.69 9.77 12.06
C THR A 216 -17.09 10.94 11.18
N ASP A 217 -16.18 11.88 10.91
CA ASP A 217 -16.46 13.11 10.15
C ASP A 217 -15.18 13.73 9.57
N GLN A 218 -15.32 14.52 8.50
CA GLN A 218 -14.21 15.22 7.84
C GLN A 218 -13.44 16.13 8.80
N SER A 219 -14.09 16.71 9.80
CA SER A 219 -13.46 17.58 10.80
C SER A 219 -12.34 16.91 11.61
N LEU A 220 -12.26 15.57 11.58
CA LEU A 220 -11.19 14.79 12.20
C LEU A 220 -9.95 14.63 11.29
N CYS A 221 -10.02 15.10 10.06
CA CYS A 221 -8.85 15.24 9.19
C CYS A 221 -7.97 16.40 9.68
N VAL A 222 -6.69 16.11 9.90
CA VAL A 222 -5.68 17.02 10.40
C VAL A 222 -4.50 17.10 9.42
N CYS A 223 -3.91 18.28 9.31
CA CYS A 223 -2.75 18.48 8.45
C CYS A 223 -1.53 17.70 8.95
N GLU A 224 -0.81 17.05 8.02
CA GLU A 224 0.44 16.36 8.33
C GLU A 224 1.57 17.35 8.64
N GLU A 225 2.67 16.85 9.21
CA GLU A 225 3.86 17.67 9.43
C GLU A 225 4.39 18.24 8.11
N GLY A 226 4.97 19.44 8.16
CA GLY A 226 5.39 20.19 6.98
C GLY A 226 4.25 20.85 6.21
N THR A 227 3.01 20.74 6.67
CA THR A 227 1.84 21.41 6.07
C THR A 227 1.10 22.27 7.08
N PHE A 228 0.23 23.13 6.57
CA PHE A 228 -0.65 24.00 7.36
C PHE A 228 -2.04 24.10 6.73
N GLY A 229 -3.06 24.36 7.54
CA GLY A 229 -4.42 24.52 7.06
C GLY A 229 -5.45 24.01 8.06
N ASN A 230 -6.53 23.41 7.55
CA ASN A 230 -7.55 22.77 8.39
C ASN A 230 -8.16 21.54 7.67
N TYR A 231 -9.24 21.01 8.23
CA TYR A 231 -10.01 19.88 7.69
C TYR A 231 -10.57 20.05 6.26
N THR A 232 -10.63 21.27 5.73
CA THR A 232 -11.05 21.56 4.33
C THR A 232 -9.89 21.47 3.34
N GLY A 233 -8.64 21.57 3.80
CA GLY A 233 -7.47 21.47 2.95
C GLY A 233 -6.18 21.86 3.67
N CYS A 234 -5.11 21.12 3.36
CA CYS A 234 -3.77 21.31 3.91
C CYS A 234 -2.77 21.62 2.79
N PHE A 235 -1.96 22.65 3.02
CA PHE A 235 -0.99 23.16 2.06
C PHE A 235 0.41 22.98 2.60
N ALA A 236 1.35 22.60 1.73
CA ALA A 236 2.75 22.52 2.12
C ALA A 236 3.26 23.87 2.59
N CYS A 237 4.08 23.87 3.64
CA CYS A 237 4.73 25.08 4.11
C CYS A 237 5.58 25.70 2.99
N PRO A 238 5.48 27.02 2.72
CA PRO A 238 6.32 27.67 1.72
C PRO A 238 7.80 27.64 2.12
N ALA A 239 8.68 27.81 1.13
CA ALA A 239 10.12 27.87 1.37
C ALA A 239 10.47 28.93 2.44
N GLY A 240 11.40 28.60 3.33
CA GLY A 240 11.75 29.44 4.47
C GLY A 240 10.85 29.28 5.70
N THR A 241 9.90 28.35 5.68
CA THR A 241 9.03 28.00 6.81
C THR A 241 8.96 26.49 7.03
N PHE A 242 8.52 26.04 8.21
CA PHE A 242 8.39 24.62 8.56
C PHE A 242 7.25 24.40 9.56
N ASN A 243 6.79 23.14 9.68
CA ASN A 243 5.90 22.69 10.75
C ASN A 243 6.30 21.29 11.21
N ASN A 244 6.57 21.08 12.49
CA ASN A 244 7.02 19.78 13.03
C ASN A 244 5.98 19.07 13.90
N ALA A 245 4.73 19.50 13.79
CA ALA A 245 3.61 18.91 14.48
C ALA A 245 2.45 18.79 13.49
N THR A 246 1.54 17.86 13.78
CA THR A 246 0.29 17.74 13.04
C THR A 246 -0.68 18.87 13.41
N ASN A 247 -1.67 19.08 12.54
CA ASN A 247 -2.78 20.00 12.74
C ASN A 247 -2.39 21.46 12.99
N GLN A 248 -1.35 21.95 12.31
CA GLN A 248 -0.95 23.35 12.40
C GLN A 248 -1.77 24.22 11.45
N SER A 249 -2.19 25.38 11.91
CA SER A 249 -2.94 26.35 11.10
C SER A 249 -2.04 27.30 10.31
N GLU A 250 -0.77 27.43 10.69
CA GLU A 250 0.21 28.32 10.08
C GLU A 250 1.60 27.67 10.12
N CYS A 251 2.53 28.12 9.28
CA CYS A 251 3.91 27.62 9.28
C CYS A 251 4.82 28.52 10.12
N THR A 252 5.75 27.88 10.84
CA THR A 252 6.76 28.60 11.62
C THR A 252 7.90 29.07 10.72
N PRO A 253 8.32 30.34 10.76
CA PRO A 253 9.45 30.81 9.96
C PRO A 253 10.77 30.17 10.42
N CYS A 254 11.65 29.91 9.47
CA CYS A 254 13.01 29.48 9.76
C CYS A 254 13.76 30.56 10.57
N PRO A 255 14.70 30.17 11.45
CA PRO A 255 15.56 31.11 12.16
C PRO A 255 16.29 32.08 11.22
N VAL A 256 16.67 33.26 11.73
CA VAL A 256 17.42 34.26 10.96
C VAL A 256 18.68 33.64 10.33
N GLY A 257 18.93 33.97 9.06
CA GLY A 257 20.08 33.43 8.31
C GLY A 257 19.90 31.99 7.82
N SER A 258 18.67 31.47 7.82
CA SER A 258 18.37 30.11 7.34
C SER A 258 17.14 30.06 6.43
N THR A 259 17.01 29.00 5.65
CA THR A 259 15.87 28.74 4.77
C THR A 259 15.56 27.25 4.69
N SER A 260 14.34 26.89 4.32
CA SER A 260 13.91 25.51 4.12
C SER A 260 13.35 25.33 2.71
N LEU A 261 13.33 24.08 2.25
CA LEU A 261 12.54 23.71 1.07
C LEU A 261 11.04 23.71 1.42
N PRO A 262 10.14 23.85 0.43
CA PRO A 262 8.71 23.71 0.66
C PRO A 262 8.38 22.36 1.33
N GLY A 263 7.46 22.36 2.29
CA GLY A 263 7.05 21.14 3.00
C GLY A 263 7.97 20.69 4.13
N ALA A 264 8.84 21.57 4.65
CA ALA A 264 9.77 21.17 5.70
C ALA A 264 9.06 20.77 7.01
N SER A 265 9.28 19.53 7.45
CA SER A 265 8.63 18.93 8.63
C SER A 265 9.53 18.81 9.87
N HIS A 266 10.85 19.00 9.74
CA HIS A 266 11.78 18.61 10.80
C HIS A 266 12.07 19.70 11.84
N GLY A 267 11.20 20.70 12.00
CA GLY A 267 11.47 21.79 12.92
C GLY A 267 12.63 22.69 12.45
N PRO A 268 13.35 23.35 13.38
CA PRO A 268 14.52 24.17 13.04
C PRO A 268 15.71 23.42 12.41
N SER A 269 15.76 22.08 12.54
CA SER A 269 16.80 21.29 11.86
C SER A 269 16.50 21.10 10.37
N GLY A 270 15.24 21.30 9.94
CA GLY A 270 14.84 21.33 8.53
C GLY A 270 15.25 22.63 7.80
N CYS A 271 15.77 23.63 8.50
CA CYS A 271 16.25 24.88 7.92
C CYS A 271 17.77 24.82 7.66
N SER A 272 18.22 25.02 6.43
CA SER A 272 19.63 25.12 6.08
C SER A 272 20.13 26.55 6.24
N CYS A 273 21.33 26.74 6.80
CA CYS A 273 21.93 28.08 6.94
C CYS A 273 22.33 28.61 5.56
N LEU A 274 21.88 29.83 5.25
CA LEU A 274 22.18 30.52 4.00
C LEU A 274 23.69 30.74 3.84
N VAL A 275 24.09 31.17 2.64
CA VAL A 275 25.44 31.70 2.41
C VAL A 275 25.75 32.83 3.40
N GLY A 276 26.98 32.90 3.89
CA GLY A 276 27.40 33.80 4.97
C GLY A 276 26.99 33.38 6.38
N TYR A 277 26.28 32.25 6.59
CA TYR A 277 25.90 31.77 7.91
C TYR A 277 26.28 30.31 8.13
N PHE A 278 26.87 29.99 9.27
CA PHE A 278 27.19 28.62 9.69
C PHE A 278 26.30 28.17 10.85
N ARG A 279 26.18 26.85 11.04
CA ARG A 279 25.29 26.29 12.07
C ARG A 279 26.04 26.17 13.39
N LEU A 280 25.53 26.84 14.43
CA LEU A 280 25.98 26.71 15.81
C LEU A 280 24.80 26.23 16.68
N GLY A 281 24.72 24.91 16.90
CA GLY A 281 23.56 24.28 17.52
C GLY A 281 22.33 24.32 16.60
N SER A 282 21.23 24.92 17.07
CA SER A 282 19.98 25.09 16.31
C SER A 282 19.85 26.44 15.60
N VAL A 283 20.84 27.33 15.73
CA VAL A 283 20.82 28.70 15.20
C VAL A 283 21.89 28.87 14.13
N CYS A 284 21.56 29.65 13.10
CA CYS A 284 22.51 30.06 12.08
C CYS A 284 23.19 31.35 12.51
N THR A 285 24.50 31.29 12.69
CA THR A 285 25.34 32.42 13.12
C THR A 285 26.10 33.00 11.93
N PRO A 286 26.20 34.33 11.80
CA PRO A 286 26.90 34.95 10.70
C PRO A 286 28.40 34.58 10.74
N CYS A 287 29.00 34.36 9.58
CA CYS A 287 30.44 34.11 9.47
C CYS A 287 31.22 35.29 10.10
N PRO A 288 32.13 35.04 11.06
CA PRO A 288 32.93 36.09 11.67
C PRO A 288 33.86 36.77 10.65
N LEU A 289 34.41 37.92 11.02
CA LEU A 289 35.38 38.63 10.18
C LEU A 289 36.55 37.73 9.80
N GLY A 290 36.98 37.85 8.55
CA GLY A 290 38.05 37.01 7.99
C GLY A 290 37.59 35.62 7.55
N THR A 291 36.27 35.37 7.53
CA THR A 291 35.70 34.13 7.01
C THR A 291 34.49 34.41 6.11
N PHE A 292 34.18 33.50 5.20
CA PHE A 292 33.04 33.59 4.27
C PHE A 292 32.39 32.20 4.07
N LYS A 293 31.17 32.18 3.51
CA LYS A 293 30.50 30.93 3.11
C LYS A 293 29.68 31.16 1.86
N ASP A 294 30.01 30.47 0.78
CA ASP A 294 29.44 30.63 -0.57
C ASP A 294 28.53 29.49 -1.02
N ASP A 295 28.54 28.36 -0.31
CA ASP A 295 27.62 27.26 -0.52
C ASP A 295 26.66 27.11 0.67
N ILE A 296 25.37 26.90 0.39
CA ILE A 296 24.35 26.62 1.41
C ILE A 296 24.60 25.28 2.12
N LEU A 297 25.21 24.31 1.43
CA LEU A 297 25.50 22.96 1.94
C LEU A 297 26.78 22.88 2.78
N ALA A 298 27.64 23.90 2.73
CA ALA A 298 28.85 23.94 3.55
C ALA A 298 28.49 24.01 5.05
N PRO A 299 29.10 23.16 5.91
CA PRO A 299 28.75 23.15 7.33
C PRO A 299 29.34 24.34 8.11
N ASN A 300 30.50 24.86 7.67
CA ASN A 300 31.28 25.90 8.34
C ASN A 300 31.69 27.01 7.37
N CYS A 301 32.13 28.15 7.91
CA CYS A 301 32.73 29.22 7.13
C CYS A 301 34.17 28.88 6.76
N SER A 302 34.56 29.24 5.54
CA SER A 302 35.92 29.16 5.03
C SER A 302 36.70 30.40 5.43
N SER A 303 37.96 30.25 5.83
CA SER A 303 38.83 31.40 6.11
C SER A 303 39.22 32.12 4.83
N CYS A 304 39.41 33.44 4.94
CA CYS A 304 40.05 34.22 3.89
C CYS A 304 41.52 33.79 3.69
N PRO A 305 42.08 34.01 2.48
CA PRO A 305 43.50 33.79 2.18
C PRO A 305 44.45 34.56 3.12
N LEU A 306 45.74 34.22 3.10
CA LEU A 306 46.74 34.84 3.98
C LEU A 306 46.77 36.38 3.84
N HIS A 307 46.91 37.07 4.97
CA HIS A 307 46.91 38.54 5.09
C HIS A 307 45.69 39.25 4.46
N SER A 308 44.56 38.54 4.36
CA SER A 308 43.30 39.09 3.93
C SER A 308 42.21 38.87 4.98
N THR A 309 41.19 39.72 4.98
CA THR A 309 40.05 39.66 5.89
C THR A 309 38.79 40.18 5.21
N THR A 310 37.63 39.98 5.82
CA THR A 310 36.37 40.58 5.35
C THR A 310 36.12 41.90 6.07
N ASN A 311 35.45 42.86 5.41
CA ASN A 311 35.09 44.15 6.02
C ASN A 311 33.77 44.12 6.82
N PHE A 312 33.05 43.00 6.77
CA PHE A 312 31.77 42.80 7.44
C PHE A 312 31.58 41.32 7.78
N THR A 313 30.75 41.04 8.79
CA THR A 313 30.32 39.68 9.14
C THR A 313 29.30 39.16 8.13
N ALA A 314 29.14 37.85 8.03
CA ALA A 314 28.25 37.18 7.07
C ALA A 314 28.66 37.33 5.59
N ALA A 315 29.96 37.32 5.31
CA ALA A 315 30.46 37.32 3.94
C ALA A 315 30.00 36.07 3.16
N THR A 316 29.46 36.28 1.96
CA THR A 316 28.80 35.23 1.16
C THR A 316 29.68 34.65 0.06
N ASN A 317 30.90 35.15 -0.12
CA ASN A 317 31.83 34.68 -1.15
C ASN A 317 33.26 35.13 -0.86
N LEU A 318 34.21 34.48 -1.55
CA LEU A 318 35.65 34.74 -1.42
C LEU A 318 36.03 36.17 -1.83
N SER A 319 35.30 36.79 -2.77
CA SER A 319 35.58 38.16 -3.21
C SER A 319 35.24 39.24 -2.16
N ALA A 320 34.61 38.85 -1.05
CA ALA A 320 34.49 39.70 0.13
C ALA A 320 35.79 39.80 0.95
N CYS A 321 36.76 38.91 0.71
CA CYS A 321 38.08 38.98 1.31
C CYS A 321 38.92 40.05 0.62
N VAL A 322 39.40 41.01 1.40
CA VAL A 322 40.24 42.12 0.98
C VAL A 322 41.51 42.12 1.81
N CYS A 323 42.61 42.68 1.30
CA CYS A 323 43.85 42.76 2.07
C CYS A 323 43.63 43.47 3.40
N SER A 324 44.11 42.87 4.49
CA SER A 324 44.06 43.49 5.82
C SER A 324 44.96 44.73 5.87
N LEU A 325 44.80 45.55 6.90
CA LEU A 325 45.75 46.63 7.17
C LEU A 325 47.18 46.09 7.20
N GLY A 326 48.12 46.86 6.65
CA GLY A 326 49.51 46.49 6.47
C GLY A 326 49.78 45.45 5.39
N ALA A 327 48.80 45.08 4.58
CA ALA A 327 48.97 44.19 3.43
C ALA A 327 48.46 44.83 2.13
N TYR A 328 49.02 44.41 1.01
CA TYR A 328 48.62 44.84 -0.34
C TYR A 328 48.50 43.64 -1.29
N GLY A 329 47.72 43.78 -2.35
CA GLY A 329 47.52 42.68 -3.30
C GLY A 329 46.77 43.08 -4.57
N PRO A 330 46.88 42.27 -5.63
CA PRO A 330 46.39 42.63 -6.96
C PRO A 330 44.85 42.57 -7.09
N GLU A 331 44.19 41.60 -6.47
CA GLU A 331 42.73 41.39 -6.58
C GLU A 331 42.06 40.97 -5.25
N ARG A 332 40.73 41.07 -5.18
CA ARG A 332 39.96 40.60 -4.01
C ARG A 332 39.84 39.08 -4.03
N GLY A 333 39.93 38.45 -2.86
CA GLY A 333 39.81 37.00 -2.73
C GLY A 333 41.10 36.23 -2.98
N GLU A 334 42.23 36.91 -3.16
CA GLU A 334 43.56 36.30 -3.29
C GLU A 334 44.41 36.50 -2.03
N GLU A 335 45.55 35.81 -2.00
CA GLU A 335 46.56 35.99 -0.95
C GLU A 335 47.21 37.38 -1.08
N CYS A 336 47.29 38.09 0.05
CA CYS A 336 47.92 39.39 0.10
C CYS A 336 49.35 39.31 0.64
N GLU A 337 50.19 40.22 0.18
CA GLU A 337 51.56 40.36 0.67
C GLU A 337 51.61 41.43 1.75
N LEU A 338 52.41 41.21 2.80
CA LEU A 338 52.66 42.25 3.80
C LEU A 338 53.44 43.39 3.17
N CYS A 339 53.12 44.63 3.55
CA CYS A 339 53.88 45.79 3.13
C CYS A 339 55.35 45.63 3.51
N PRO A 340 56.29 45.80 2.56
CA PRO A 340 57.71 45.69 2.83
C PRO A 340 58.17 46.78 3.80
N ILE A 341 59.34 46.55 4.42
CA ILE A 341 59.97 47.52 5.32
C ILE A 341 60.08 48.89 4.62
N GLY A 342 59.66 49.96 5.33
CA GLY A 342 59.63 51.32 4.80
C GLY A 342 58.31 51.74 4.17
N SER A 343 57.30 50.87 4.19
CA SER A 343 55.96 51.15 3.68
C SER A 343 54.87 50.63 4.63
N TYR A 344 53.68 51.22 4.53
CA TYR A 344 52.53 50.86 5.35
C TYR A 344 51.24 50.85 4.53
N SER A 345 50.19 50.23 5.06
CA SER A 345 48.83 50.32 4.51
C SER A 345 47.81 50.48 5.63
N ASP A 346 47.09 51.59 5.63
CA ASP A 346 46.08 51.96 6.62
C ASP A 346 44.64 51.83 6.09
N VAL A 347 44.47 51.25 4.90
CA VAL A 347 43.18 51.04 4.26
C VAL A 347 43.00 49.57 3.87
N PHE A 348 41.81 49.01 4.17
CA PHE A 348 41.45 47.67 3.74
C PHE A 348 41.38 47.54 2.21
N GLY A 349 41.92 46.45 1.68
CA GLY A 349 41.92 46.16 0.24
C GLY A 349 42.87 47.03 -0.57
N SER A 350 43.96 47.52 0.04
CA SER A 350 44.96 48.29 -0.67
C SER A 350 45.63 47.48 -1.78
N GLN A 351 45.81 48.09 -2.94
CA GLN A 351 46.55 47.47 -4.06
C GLN A 351 48.04 47.80 -4.02
N ASN A 352 48.45 48.79 -3.23
CA ASN A 352 49.85 49.21 -3.08
C ASN A 352 50.07 49.73 -1.66
N CYS A 353 51.32 49.69 -1.17
CA CYS A 353 51.68 50.27 0.12
C CYS A 353 52.11 51.73 -0.03
N SER A 354 51.69 52.57 0.92
CA SER A 354 52.13 53.96 1.05
C SER A 354 53.55 54.00 1.60
N GLN A 355 54.43 54.80 1.01
CA GLN A 355 55.80 54.91 1.50
C GLN A 355 55.84 55.83 2.72
N CYS A 356 56.66 55.49 3.71
CA CYS A 356 56.88 56.35 4.88
C CYS A 356 57.43 57.73 4.47
N GLY A 357 58.20 57.80 3.38
CA GLY A 357 58.86 59.02 2.90
C GLY A 357 57.97 60.03 2.17
N ASP A 358 56.75 59.65 1.77
CA ASP A 358 55.88 60.52 0.94
C ASP A 358 55.31 61.72 1.72
N PHE A 359 55.35 61.68 3.05
CA PHE A 359 54.86 62.75 3.93
C PHE A 359 55.98 63.66 4.45
N ALA A 360 57.23 63.44 4.02
CA ALA A 360 58.35 64.28 4.40
C ALA A 360 58.38 65.58 3.54
N PRO A 361 58.65 66.76 4.13
CA PRO A 361 58.81 67.98 3.35
C PRO A 361 59.97 67.85 2.34
N PRO A 362 59.92 68.55 1.19
CA PRO A 362 60.90 68.43 0.10
C PRO A 362 62.35 68.77 0.48
N SER A 363 62.58 69.29 1.69
CA SER A 363 63.89 69.56 2.28
C SER A 363 64.55 68.36 2.98
N SER A 364 63.88 67.21 3.09
CA SER A 364 64.43 65.99 3.71
C SER A 364 63.78 64.71 3.14
N PRO A 365 64.15 64.28 1.91
CA PRO A 365 63.65 63.03 1.38
C PRO A 365 64.22 61.83 2.16
N GLY A 366 63.36 61.10 2.87
CA GLY A 366 63.44 59.63 2.91
C GLY A 366 64.32 58.92 3.93
N PHE A 367 64.42 59.35 5.20
CA PHE A 367 65.04 58.53 6.27
C PHE A 367 64.03 58.02 7.29
N THR A 368 62.85 57.63 6.82
CA THR A 368 61.80 57.01 7.63
C THR A 368 61.54 55.60 7.12
N THR A 369 61.64 54.62 8.01
CA THR A 369 61.45 53.21 7.71
C THR A 369 60.53 52.57 8.73
N THR A 370 60.11 51.33 8.52
CA THR A 370 59.36 50.54 9.51
C THR A 370 60.28 49.51 10.14
N VAL A 371 60.03 49.12 11.40
CA VAL A 371 60.90 48.14 12.10
C VAL A 371 60.63 46.71 11.64
N THR A 372 59.41 46.45 11.16
CA THR A 372 58.96 45.15 10.65
C THR A 372 58.16 45.34 9.35
N THR A 373 57.99 44.25 8.61
CA THR A 373 56.99 44.19 7.52
C THR A 373 55.57 44.28 8.11
N GLY A 374 54.60 44.67 7.28
CA GLY A 374 53.19 44.68 7.68
C GLY A 374 52.75 45.91 8.48
N ALA A 375 53.40 47.07 8.30
CA ALA A 375 53.02 48.28 9.01
C ALA A 375 51.61 48.75 8.59
N THR A 376 50.77 49.03 9.59
CA THR A 376 49.33 49.30 9.45
C THR A 376 48.98 50.78 9.47
N MET A 377 49.91 51.67 9.79
CA MET A 377 49.68 53.12 9.87
C MET A 377 50.99 53.90 9.83
N ILE A 378 50.93 55.18 9.42
CA ILE A 378 52.10 56.07 9.29
C ILE A 378 52.89 56.23 10.61
N GLU A 379 52.25 56.11 11.77
CA GLU A 379 52.91 56.23 13.08
C GLU A 379 53.90 55.09 13.36
N GLN A 380 53.83 54.00 12.60
CA GLN A 380 54.79 52.89 12.66
C GLN A 380 56.04 53.14 11.81
N CYS A 381 56.08 54.27 11.09
CA CYS A 381 57.28 54.77 10.43
C CYS A 381 58.15 55.50 11.47
N VAL A 382 59.36 54.98 11.68
CA VAL A 382 60.38 55.55 12.56
C VAL A 382 61.54 56.10 11.74
N CYS A 383 62.33 56.99 12.32
CA CYS A 383 63.58 57.41 11.69
C CYS A 383 64.54 56.21 11.56
N GLU A 384 65.27 56.13 10.45
CA GLU A 384 66.33 55.14 10.30
C GLU A 384 67.36 55.27 11.44
N PRO A 385 68.01 54.16 11.86
CA PRO A 385 69.05 54.21 12.88
C PRO A 385 70.12 55.24 12.55
N GLY A 386 70.36 56.18 13.47
CA GLY A 386 71.29 57.31 13.27
C GLY A 386 70.63 58.65 12.95
N TYR A 387 69.29 58.72 12.83
CA TYR A 387 68.55 59.95 12.57
C TYR A 387 67.50 60.20 13.68
N GLN A 388 67.32 61.47 14.10
CA GLN A 388 66.27 61.87 15.05
C GLN A 388 65.20 62.74 14.38
N GLY A 389 63.92 62.47 14.67
CA GLY A 389 62.79 63.29 14.24
C GLY A 389 62.76 64.61 14.98
N GLY A 390 62.79 65.73 14.25
CA GLY A 390 62.77 67.07 14.82
C GLY A 390 61.45 67.35 15.55
N GLY A 391 61.46 67.21 16.88
CA GLY A 391 60.35 67.64 17.72
C GLY A 391 60.15 69.15 17.59
N GLY A 392 59.02 69.56 17.00
CA GLY A 392 58.48 70.91 17.08
C GLY A 392 59.40 72.02 16.53
N GLY A 393 59.24 72.32 15.24
CA GLY A 393 59.72 73.58 14.64
C GLY A 393 61.03 73.47 13.86
N GLY A 394 60.93 73.13 12.56
CA GLY A 394 61.89 73.59 11.54
C GLY A 394 63.35 73.13 11.69
N GLY A 395 63.61 71.93 12.20
CA GLY A 395 64.97 71.37 12.29
C GLY A 395 65.13 70.12 11.43
N THR A 396 66.07 70.18 10.48
CA THR A 396 66.57 69.03 9.69
C THR A 396 67.11 67.90 10.58
N PRO A 397 66.96 66.62 10.20
CA PRO A 397 67.57 65.52 10.91
C PRO A 397 69.10 65.58 10.79
N ALA A 398 69.80 65.40 11.91
CA ALA A 398 71.26 65.33 11.97
C ALA A 398 71.71 63.90 12.30
N PRO A 399 72.84 63.41 11.75
CA PRO A 399 73.42 62.12 12.12
C PRO A 399 73.82 62.13 13.61
N ILE A 400 73.61 61.02 14.30
CA ILE A 400 74.11 60.80 15.66
C ILE A 400 75.59 60.35 15.54
N GLU A 401 76.52 61.12 16.12
CA GLU A 401 77.95 60.74 16.25
C GLU A 401 78.19 59.69 17.33
#